data_AF-A0A2L0EQ96-F1
#
_entry.id   AF-A0A2L0EQ96-F1
#
_cell.length_a   1.000
_cell.length_b   1.000
_cell.length_c   1.000
_cell.angle_alpha   90.00
_cell.angle_beta   90.00
_cell.angle_gamma   90.00
#
_symmetry.space_group_name_H-M   'P 1'
#
loop_
_entity.id
_entity.type
_entity.pdbx_description
1 polymer ?
#
loop_
_entity_poly.entity_id
_entity_poly.type
_entity_poly.pdbx_seq_one_letter_code
_entity_poly.pdbx_strand_id
1 'polypeptide(L)'
;MSTATVEFAGIELLSPCPHCSAPMAINTLADRCRCSSCLMESALPPPVWDEALRGVEKDVVQFAPGYLRHGPEWGEGGPPPGPHVEWRRGHDTPPCPRCQRPMRLAPQGGCVCPGCGAGRAISPKPPWLPADSPVLGFVSDEPAVAEERPREPVHVACTQCGGPLVADGSSRVVPCGYCGARVALPDAVWAALHPPRVKRRWWVAVYVTDDPRRGAARRDRFTEPALWAVLIVVLVMPWPVGLLLVLFDQRVEVSVGSLFAASAIMVALWLRGRWLYRWVCRPEYEVVGRLVGPWRLGYTAEVLLTRPHQRDVVLARSVLRHISAERFAELGGAGGKIRAWMVPGRADRVHVEAVPSILE
;
A
#
# COMPACT_ATOMS: atom_id res chain seq x y z
N MET A 1 -8.78 13.51 15.86
CA MET A 1 -7.35 13.50 15.50
C MET A 1 -7.10 12.22 14.73
N SER A 2 -6.68 12.34 13.47
CA SER A 2 -6.28 11.20 12.62
C SER A 2 -5.17 10.42 13.31
N THR A 3 -5.34 9.10 13.46
CA THR A 3 -4.23 8.23 13.85
C THR A 3 -3.49 7.83 12.59
N ALA A 4 -2.54 8.66 12.17
CA ALA A 4 -1.65 8.32 11.07
C ALA A 4 -0.95 7.00 11.37
N THR A 5 -0.97 6.08 10.42
CA THR A 5 -0.26 4.80 10.55
C THR A 5 0.90 4.76 9.59
N VAL A 6 2.01 4.22 10.06
CA VAL A 6 3.21 4.04 9.26
C VAL A 6 3.22 2.64 8.70
N GLU A 7 3.39 2.54 7.39
CA GLU A 7 3.47 1.27 6.68
C GLU A 7 4.76 1.21 5.84
N PHE A 8 5.10 0.01 5.38
CA PHE A 8 6.32 -0.22 4.60
C PHE A 8 5.96 -0.61 3.17
N ALA A 9 6.71 -0.07 2.22
CA ALA A 9 6.70 -0.49 0.83
C ALA A 9 8.05 -1.10 0.46
N GLY A 10 8.05 -2.33 -0.02
CA GLY A 10 9.24 -2.91 -0.64
C GLY A 10 9.49 -2.28 -2.00
N ILE A 11 10.74 -1.95 -2.33
CA ILE A 11 11.19 -1.45 -3.63
C ILE A 11 12.40 -2.28 -4.08
N GLU A 12 12.35 -2.78 -5.29
CA GLU A 12 13.52 -3.23 -6.05
C GLU A 12 13.70 -2.27 -7.21
N LEU A 13 14.93 -1.84 -7.51
CA LEU A 13 15.15 -0.83 -8.54
C LEU A 13 16.40 -1.14 -9.36
N LEU A 14 16.26 -1.14 -10.68
CA LEU A 14 17.37 -1.26 -11.64
C LEU A 14 17.33 -0.04 -12.57
N SER A 15 18.48 0.58 -12.84
CA SER A 15 18.59 1.69 -13.80
C SER A 15 19.82 1.50 -14.69
N PRO A 16 19.77 1.80 -16.00
CA PRO A 16 20.96 1.73 -16.86
C PRO A 16 21.95 2.86 -16.53
N CYS A 17 23.24 2.54 -16.58
CA CYS A 17 24.30 3.54 -16.43
C CYS A 17 24.30 4.53 -17.59
N PRO A 18 24.28 5.85 -17.36
CA PRO A 18 24.30 6.83 -18.45
C PRO A 18 25.62 6.87 -19.23
N HIS A 19 26.69 6.27 -18.70
CA HIS A 19 28.01 6.25 -19.34
C HIS A 19 28.27 5.01 -20.17
N CYS A 20 27.85 3.83 -19.70
CA CYS A 20 28.17 2.55 -20.34
C CYS A 20 26.95 1.66 -20.61
N SER A 21 25.73 2.14 -20.30
CA SER A 21 24.47 1.41 -20.42
C SER A 21 24.35 0.12 -19.59
N ALA A 22 25.37 -0.25 -18.81
CA ALA A 22 25.32 -1.41 -17.94
C ALA A 22 24.24 -1.25 -16.86
N PRO A 23 23.54 -2.32 -16.47
CA PRO A 23 22.51 -2.25 -15.45
C PRO A 23 23.11 -1.92 -14.07
N MET A 24 22.49 -1.00 -13.35
CA MET A 24 22.87 -0.58 -12.01
C MET A 24 21.75 -0.92 -11.02
N ALA A 25 22.05 -1.79 -10.06
CA ALA A 25 21.18 -2.05 -8.93
C ALA A 25 21.16 -0.84 -7.97
N ILE A 26 19.98 -0.31 -7.69
CA ILE A 26 19.76 0.77 -6.74
C ILE A 26 19.05 0.18 -5.53
N ASN A 27 19.84 -0.13 -4.50
CA ASN A 27 19.39 -0.86 -3.31
C ASN A 27 19.10 0.07 -2.11
N THR A 28 18.97 1.38 -2.34
CA THR A 28 18.72 2.38 -1.31
C THR A 28 18.19 3.67 -1.92
N LEU A 29 17.63 4.57 -1.11
CA LEU A 29 17.13 5.88 -1.52
C LEU A 29 18.29 6.90 -1.57
N ALA A 30 19.00 6.97 -2.70
CA ALA A 30 20.15 7.84 -2.92
C ALA A 30 19.97 8.77 -4.13
N ASP A 31 20.60 9.94 -4.12
CA ASP A 31 20.65 10.84 -5.28
C ASP A 31 21.72 10.43 -6.30
N ARG A 32 22.69 9.62 -5.89
CA ARG A 32 23.80 9.15 -6.72
C ARG A 32 23.95 7.65 -6.63
N CYS A 33 24.43 7.07 -7.72
CA CYS A 33 24.80 5.67 -7.76
C CYS A 33 26.10 5.50 -8.54
N ARG A 34 26.96 4.58 -8.09
CA ARG A 34 28.18 4.21 -8.79
C ARG A 34 27.94 2.95 -9.61
N CYS A 35 28.25 3.02 -10.90
CA CYS A 35 28.15 1.86 -11.77
C CYS A 35 29.22 0.83 -11.41
N SER A 36 28.85 -0.44 -11.21
CA SER A 36 29.83 -1.51 -10.98
C SER A 36 30.71 -1.81 -12.20
N SER A 37 30.22 -1.51 -13.41
CA SER A 37 30.94 -1.80 -14.65
C SER A 37 31.94 -0.71 -15.07
N CYS A 38 31.57 0.57 -15.02
CA CYS A 38 32.47 1.67 -15.42
C CYS A 38 33.00 2.50 -14.25
N LEU A 39 32.55 2.24 -13.02
CA LEU A 39 32.92 2.95 -11.78
C LEU A 39 32.59 4.44 -11.75
N MET A 40 32.00 4.98 -12.81
CA MET A 40 31.50 6.34 -12.84
C MET A 40 30.32 6.46 -11.87
N GLU A 41 30.36 7.53 -11.09
CA GLU A 41 29.22 7.97 -10.30
C GLU A 41 28.28 8.79 -11.18
N SER A 42 27.00 8.47 -11.12
CA SER A 42 25.97 9.17 -11.86
C SER A 42 24.87 9.62 -10.92
N ALA A 43 24.44 10.86 -11.08
CA ALA A 43 23.22 11.33 -10.45
C ALA A 43 22.03 10.51 -10.99
N LEU A 44 21.16 10.07 -10.10
CA LEU A 44 19.89 9.47 -10.47
C LEU A 44 18.93 10.60 -10.84
N PRO A 45 18.45 10.65 -12.09
CA PRO A 45 17.60 11.75 -12.53
C PRO A 45 16.29 11.74 -11.73
N PRO A 46 15.77 12.90 -11.27
CA PRO A 46 14.55 12.97 -10.46
C PRO A 46 13.35 12.15 -10.99
N PRO A 47 13.11 12.06 -12.32
CA PRO A 47 12.06 11.21 -12.88
C PRO A 47 12.13 9.73 -12.46
N VAL A 48 13.33 9.18 -12.22
CA VAL A 48 13.50 7.79 -11.73
C VAL A 48 12.86 7.63 -10.37
N TRP A 49 13.07 8.61 -9.48
CA TRP A 49 12.47 8.62 -8.15
C TRP A 49 10.99 8.96 -8.20
N ASP A 50 10.60 9.91 -9.05
CA ASP A 50 9.19 10.22 -9.25
C ASP A 50 8.45 8.96 -9.70
N GLU A 51 8.97 8.17 -10.63
CA GLU A 51 8.30 6.94 -11.07
C GLU A 51 8.32 5.85 -9.98
N ALA A 52 9.48 5.60 -9.37
CA ALA A 52 9.65 4.56 -8.35
C ALA A 52 8.87 4.87 -7.06
N LEU A 53 8.65 6.14 -6.73
CA LEU A 53 7.89 6.58 -5.57
C LEU A 53 6.44 6.94 -5.91
N ARG A 54 6.11 7.24 -7.17
CA ARG A 54 4.74 7.53 -7.62
C ARG A 54 3.87 6.32 -7.44
N GLY A 55 2.88 6.47 -6.58
CA GLY A 55 1.99 5.39 -6.23
C GLY A 55 2.53 4.49 -5.14
N VAL A 56 3.67 4.76 -4.48
CA VAL A 56 3.99 4.04 -3.24
C VAL A 56 2.88 4.23 -2.22
N GLU A 57 2.37 5.45 -2.06
CA GLU A 57 1.21 5.74 -1.21
C GLU A 57 -0.03 4.95 -1.64
N LYS A 58 -0.34 4.95 -2.94
CA LYS A 58 -1.47 4.19 -3.49
C LYS A 58 -1.28 2.69 -3.31
N ASP A 59 -0.10 2.17 -3.59
CA ASP A 59 0.22 0.75 -3.61
C ASP A 59 0.21 0.16 -2.19
N VAL A 60 0.76 0.91 -1.21
CA VAL A 60 0.70 0.56 0.22
C VAL A 60 -0.75 0.50 0.71
N VAL A 61 -1.55 1.49 0.31
CA VAL A 61 -2.96 1.57 0.71
C VAL A 61 -3.81 0.54 -0.03
N GLN A 62 -3.57 0.29 -1.32
CA GLN A 62 -4.47 -0.49 -2.17
C GLN A 62 -4.19 -1.98 -2.13
N PHE A 63 -2.93 -2.40 -2.01
CA PHE A 63 -2.59 -3.79 -2.21
C PHE A 63 -2.48 -4.60 -0.92
N ALA A 64 -2.91 -5.87 -1.01
CA ALA A 64 -2.74 -6.81 0.09
C ALA A 64 -1.25 -7.11 0.33
N PRO A 65 -0.85 -7.47 1.56
CA PRO A 65 0.50 -7.93 1.84
C PRO A 65 0.95 -9.01 0.84
N GLY A 66 2.16 -8.83 0.26
CA GLY A 66 2.74 -9.76 -0.70
C GLY A 66 2.31 -9.59 -2.16
N TYR A 67 1.38 -8.68 -2.46
CA TYR A 67 1.12 -8.28 -3.84
C TYR A 67 2.32 -7.51 -4.40
N LEU A 68 2.76 -7.87 -5.60
CA LEU A 68 3.86 -7.22 -6.29
C LEU A 68 3.36 -6.56 -7.57
N ARG A 69 3.52 -5.25 -7.65
CA ARG A 69 3.34 -4.48 -8.86
C ARG A 69 4.69 -4.32 -9.55
N HIS A 70 4.72 -4.62 -10.84
CA HIS A 70 5.87 -4.37 -11.69
C HIS A 70 5.70 -3.04 -12.41
N GLY A 71 6.79 -2.30 -12.56
CA GLY A 71 6.85 -1.15 -13.46
C GLY A 71 7.61 -1.44 -14.75
N PRO A 72 7.22 -0.80 -15.85
CA PRO A 72 5.88 -0.78 -16.42
C PRO A 72 5.60 -2.09 -17.19
N GLU A 73 4.40 -2.67 -17.02
CA GLU A 73 3.82 -3.53 -18.04
C GLU A 73 3.55 -2.63 -19.26
N TRP A 74 4.32 -2.81 -20.33
CA TRP A 74 4.08 -2.08 -21.57
C TRP A 74 2.67 -2.40 -22.07
N GLY A 75 1.80 -1.39 -22.12
CA GLY A 75 0.77 -1.36 -23.17
C GLY A 75 1.46 -1.35 -24.54
N GLU A 76 0.72 -1.63 -25.61
CA GLU A 76 1.23 -1.87 -26.99
C GLU A 76 2.18 -0.81 -27.59
N GLY A 77 2.45 0.31 -26.91
CA GLY A 77 3.30 1.42 -27.38
C GLY A 77 4.80 1.32 -27.10
N GLY A 78 5.28 0.29 -26.40
CA GLY A 78 6.71 0.09 -26.13
C GLY A 78 7.38 1.18 -25.27
N PRO A 79 8.68 1.04 -24.98
CA PRO A 79 9.37 1.93 -24.06
C PRO A 79 9.51 3.37 -24.56
N PRO A 80 9.20 4.41 -23.77
CA PRO A 80 9.66 5.75 -24.07
C PRO A 80 11.20 5.75 -24.00
N PRO A 81 11.87 6.58 -24.83
CA PRO A 81 13.30 6.76 -24.77
C PRO A 81 13.69 7.38 -23.42
N GLY A 82 14.41 6.62 -22.59
CA GLY A 82 14.84 7.04 -21.26
C GLY A 82 15.46 5.90 -20.45
N PRO A 83 16.09 6.20 -19.29
CA PRO A 83 16.64 5.17 -18.43
C PRO A 83 15.53 4.23 -17.96
N HIS A 84 15.60 2.96 -18.37
CA HIS A 84 14.60 1.95 -18.01
C HIS A 84 14.72 1.61 -16.54
N VAL A 85 13.62 1.83 -15.82
CA VAL A 85 13.54 1.56 -14.39
C VAL A 85 12.67 0.33 -14.17
N GLU A 86 13.29 -0.84 -13.97
CA GLU A 86 12.54 -2.01 -13.51
C GLU A 86 12.31 -1.86 -12.02
N TRP A 87 11.03 -1.82 -11.61
CA TRP A 87 10.69 -1.85 -10.20
C TRP A 87 9.69 -2.93 -9.83
N ARG A 88 9.83 -3.43 -8.59
CA ARG A 88 8.82 -4.28 -7.92
C ARG A 88 8.41 -3.61 -6.62
N ARG A 89 7.10 -3.40 -6.44
CA ARG A 89 6.53 -2.76 -5.25
C ARG A 89 5.42 -3.56 -4.63
N GLY A 90 5.34 -3.59 -3.30
CA GLY A 90 4.30 -4.28 -2.57
C GLY A 90 4.21 -3.84 -1.12
N HIS A 91 3.05 -4.04 -0.51
CA HIS A 91 2.88 -3.94 0.93
C HIS A 91 3.69 -5.07 1.58
N ASP A 92 4.90 -4.75 2.01
CA ASP A 92 5.88 -5.70 2.49
C ASP A 92 6.71 -5.05 3.58
N THR A 93 6.89 -5.76 4.69
CA THR A 93 7.65 -5.28 5.84
C THR A 93 9.09 -5.77 5.76
N PRO A 94 10.08 -4.99 6.18
CA PRO A 94 11.46 -5.46 6.21
C PRO A 94 11.57 -6.74 7.04
N PRO A 95 12.25 -7.80 6.53
CA PRO A 95 12.46 -9.02 7.27
C PRO A 95 13.54 -8.80 8.34
N CYS A 96 13.36 -9.47 9.47
CA CYS A 96 14.35 -9.44 10.54
C CYS A 96 15.69 -10.05 10.08
N PRO A 97 16.83 -9.38 10.30
CA PRO A 97 18.14 -9.89 9.88
C PRO A 97 18.52 -11.21 10.59
N ARG A 98 17.93 -11.48 11.77
CA ARG A 98 18.21 -12.70 12.56
C ARG A 98 17.26 -13.86 12.25
N CYS A 99 15.95 -13.61 12.23
CA CYS A 99 14.94 -14.68 12.17
C CYS A 99 13.99 -14.58 10.98
N GLN A 100 14.20 -13.63 10.06
CA GLN A 100 13.42 -13.41 8.84
C GLN A 100 11.92 -13.09 9.05
N ARG A 101 11.44 -12.98 10.30
CA ARG A 101 10.08 -12.55 10.61
C ARG A 101 9.86 -11.07 10.26
N PRO A 102 8.62 -10.68 9.89
CA PRO A 102 8.29 -9.30 9.55
C PRO A 102 8.53 -8.36 10.74
N MET A 103 9.22 -7.25 10.49
CA MET A 103 9.50 -6.22 11.51
C MET A 103 8.35 -5.21 11.62
N ARG A 104 8.23 -4.57 12.78
CA ARG A 104 7.24 -3.52 13.07
C ARG A 104 7.94 -2.21 13.38
N LEU A 105 7.28 -1.08 13.12
CA LEU A 105 7.80 0.22 13.53
C LEU A 105 7.90 0.29 15.06
N ALA A 106 9.01 0.82 15.57
CA ALA A 106 9.16 1.10 16.99
C ALA A 106 8.70 2.53 17.32
N PRO A 107 8.09 2.79 18.48
CA PRO A 107 7.65 4.12 18.89
C PRO A 107 8.77 5.19 18.88
N GLN A 108 9.98 4.78 19.24
CA GLN A 108 11.18 5.63 19.28
C GLN A 108 11.83 5.87 17.91
N GLY A 109 11.20 5.43 16.81
CA GLY A 109 11.81 5.38 15.50
C GLY A 109 12.56 4.08 15.22
N GLY A 110 12.75 3.76 13.95
CA GLY A 110 13.30 2.47 13.51
C GLY A 110 12.25 1.36 13.45
N CYS A 111 12.72 0.13 13.25
CA CYS A 111 11.87 -1.05 13.29
C CYS A 111 12.45 -2.14 14.20
N VAL A 112 11.57 -2.93 14.82
CA VAL A 112 11.89 -4.00 15.77
C VAL A 112 11.20 -5.29 15.37
N CYS A 113 11.91 -6.40 15.50
CA CYS A 113 11.35 -7.73 15.27
C CYS A 113 10.56 -8.19 16.50
N PRO A 114 9.25 -8.52 16.36
CA PRO A 114 8.45 -9.01 17.48
C PRO A 114 8.86 -10.42 17.96
N GLY A 115 9.62 -11.16 17.16
CA GLY A 115 10.05 -12.52 17.50
C GLY A 115 11.33 -12.59 18.33
N CYS A 116 12.38 -11.87 17.93
CA CYS A 116 13.70 -11.96 18.57
C CYS A 116 14.21 -10.63 19.15
N GLY A 117 13.43 -9.56 19.04
CA GLY A 117 13.80 -8.23 19.56
C GLY A 117 14.86 -7.48 18.75
N ALA A 118 15.41 -8.05 17.67
CA ALA A 118 16.41 -7.36 16.84
C ALA A 118 15.83 -6.07 16.24
N GLY A 119 16.58 -4.98 16.36
CA GLY A 119 16.25 -3.68 15.77
C GLY A 119 16.95 -3.43 14.44
N ARG A 120 16.35 -2.59 13.60
CA ARG A 120 16.97 -1.97 12.43
C ARG A 120 16.66 -0.48 12.45
N ALA A 121 17.66 0.33 12.15
CA ALA A 121 17.48 1.77 11.99
C ALA A 121 16.67 2.05 10.72
N ILE A 122 15.84 3.09 10.78
CA ILE A 122 15.26 3.72 9.58
C ILE A 122 16.13 4.93 9.29
N SER A 123 16.77 4.94 8.13
CA SER A 123 17.50 6.09 7.64
C SER A 123 16.52 7.22 7.31
N PRO A 124 16.85 8.48 7.64
CA PRO A 124 15.96 9.60 7.38
C PRO A 124 15.75 9.78 5.87
N LYS A 125 14.61 10.38 5.48
CA LYS A 125 14.41 10.77 4.08
C LYS A 125 15.53 11.73 3.64
N PRO A 126 16.08 11.57 2.42
CA PRO A 126 17.13 12.45 1.95
C PRO A 126 16.60 13.86 1.68
N PRO A 127 17.45 14.89 1.75
CA PRO A 127 17.04 16.29 1.68
C PRO A 127 16.50 16.73 0.32
N TRP A 128 16.79 15.97 -0.74
CA TRP A 128 16.24 16.23 -2.09
C TRP A 128 14.78 15.82 -2.22
N LEU A 129 14.26 14.99 -1.31
CA LEU A 129 12.87 14.59 -1.32
C LEU A 129 12.00 15.71 -0.74
N PRO A 130 10.87 16.07 -1.39
CA PRO A 130 10.01 17.14 -0.91
C PRO A 130 9.60 17.00 0.56
N ALA A 131 9.47 18.13 1.26
CA ALA A 131 9.13 18.16 2.68
C ALA A 131 7.74 17.53 2.96
N ASP A 132 6.82 17.68 2.01
CA ASP A 132 5.45 17.14 1.96
C ASP A 132 5.37 15.68 1.48
N SER A 133 6.49 15.08 1.07
CA SER A 133 6.51 13.66 0.67
C SER A 133 6.01 12.76 1.80
N PRO A 134 5.15 11.76 1.52
CA PRO A 134 4.66 10.81 2.52
C PRO A 134 5.77 9.89 3.05
N VAL A 135 6.94 9.87 2.43
CA VAL A 135 8.09 9.07 2.88
C VAL A 135 8.64 9.63 4.20
N LEU A 136 8.70 8.77 5.20
CA LEU A 136 9.34 9.03 6.49
C LEU A 136 10.84 8.77 6.48
N GLY A 137 11.22 7.73 5.76
CA GLY A 137 12.58 7.23 5.72
C GLY A 137 12.63 5.89 5.00
N PHE A 138 13.78 5.23 5.08
CA PHE A 138 13.99 3.97 4.39
C PHE A 138 14.82 2.99 5.24
N VAL A 139 14.66 1.70 4.94
CA VAL A 139 15.45 0.60 5.50
C VAL A 139 16.15 -0.07 4.34
N SER A 140 17.48 -0.05 4.36
CA SER A 140 18.32 -0.80 3.42
C SER A 140 19.27 -1.69 4.19
N ASP A 141 19.56 -2.84 3.59
CA ASP A 141 20.62 -3.74 4.05
C ASP A 141 22.01 -3.33 3.55
N GLU A 142 22.06 -2.37 2.62
CA GLU A 142 23.32 -1.81 2.16
C GLU A 142 23.66 -0.53 2.93
N PRO A 143 24.93 -0.36 3.31
CA PRO A 143 25.37 0.90 3.87
C PRO A 143 25.17 2.02 2.84
N ALA A 144 24.73 3.20 3.30
CA ALA A 144 24.49 4.36 2.44
C ALA A 144 25.72 4.75 1.61
N VAL A 145 26.91 4.51 2.18
CA VAL A 145 28.18 4.53 1.46
C VAL A 145 28.63 3.10 1.35
N ALA A 146 28.64 2.55 0.14
CA ALA A 146 29.25 1.25 -0.11
C ALA A 146 30.74 1.38 0.22
N GLU A 147 31.13 0.95 1.42
CA GLU A 147 32.55 0.83 1.77
C GLU A 147 33.19 -0.04 0.69
N GLU A 148 34.13 0.56 -0.03
CA GLU A 148 34.86 -0.10 -1.08
C GLU A 148 35.74 -1.14 -0.38
N ARG A 149 35.23 -2.38 -0.28
CA ARG A 149 35.97 -3.46 0.35
C ARG A 149 37.36 -3.53 -0.28
N PRO A 150 38.44 -3.62 0.51
CA PRO A 150 39.77 -3.83 -0.02
C PRO A 150 39.74 -5.01 -0.99
N ARG A 151 40.09 -4.75 -2.24
CA ARG A 151 40.07 -5.76 -3.30
C ARG A 151 41.37 -6.53 -3.23
N GLU A 152 41.28 -7.85 -3.17
CA GLU A 152 42.47 -8.68 -3.38
C GLU A 152 42.95 -8.47 -4.83
N PRO A 153 44.22 -8.10 -5.05
CA PRO A 153 44.75 -7.92 -6.38
C PRO A 153 44.63 -9.21 -7.20
N VAL A 154 44.19 -9.09 -8.46
CA VAL A 154 44.07 -10.25 -9.35
C VAL A 154 45.29 -10.32 -10.26
N HIS A 155 45.93 -11.49 -10.29
CA HIS A 155 47.05 -11.76 -11.20
C HIS A 155 46.54 -12.21 -12.57
N VAL A 156 46.99 -11.53 -13.62
CA VAL A 156 46.69 -11.89 -15.02
C VAL A 156 47.97 -11.87 -15.85
N ALA A 157 47.98 -12.55 -16.99
CA ALA A 157 49.11 -12.49 -17.91
C ALA A 157 48.97 -11.29 -18.85
N CYS A 158 50.07 -10.56 -19.09
CA CYS A 158 50.13 -9.51 -20.10
C CYS A 158 49.89 -10.10 -21.49
N THR A 159 48.94 -9.53 -22.24
CA THR A 159 48.62 -10.01 -23.60
C THR A 159 49.71 -9.72 -24.63
N GLN A 160 50.68 -8.85 -24.31
CA GLN A 160 51.80 -8.50 -25.19
C GLN A 160 53.06 -9.35 -24.94
N CYS A 161 53.48 -9.50 -23.68
CA CYS A 161 54.73 -10.18 -23.34
C CYS A 161 54.58 -11.47 -22.51
N GLY A 162 53.35 -11.83 -22.11
CA GLY A 162 53.09 -12.99 -21.23
C GLY A 162 53.49 -12.81 -19.76
N GLY A 163 54.19 -11.72 -19.41
CA GLY A 163 54.62 -11.45 -18.04
C GLY A 163 53.45 -11.22 -17.07
N PRO A 164 53.62 -11.50 -15.76
CA PRO A 164 52.55 -11.34 -14.79
C PRO A 164 52.20 -9.85 -14.60
N LEU A 165 50.90 -9.59 -14.46
CA LEU A 165 50.30 -8.27 -14.30
C LEU A 165 49.41 -8.33 -13.06
N VAL A 166 49.62 -7.41 -12.13
CA VAL A 166 48.83 -7.30 -10.91
C VAL A 166 47.81 -6.18 -11.12
N ALA A 167 46.53 -6.51 -11.11
CA ALA A 167 45.45 -5.54 -11.24
C ALA A 167 44.78 -5.30 -9.88
N ASP A 168 44.69 -4.04 -9.47
CA ASP A 168 44.10 -3.58 -8.21
C ASP A 168 42.62 -3.13 -8.35
N GLY A 169 42.11 -3.06 -9.58
CA GLY A 169 40.77 -2.57 -9.88
C GLY A 169 40.64 -1.03 -9.86
N SER A 170 41.75 -0.29 -9.83
CA SER A 170 41.70 1.18 -9.94
C SER A 170 41.32 1.64 -11.36
N SER A 171 41.74 0.87 -12.38
CA SER A 171 41.54 1.17 -13.80
C SER A 171 41.35 -0.10 -14.61
N ARG A 172 40.50 -0.04 -15.65
CA ARG A 172 40.34 -1.14 -16.62
C ARG A 172 41.56 -1.31 -17.52
N VAL A 173 42.41 -0.28 -17.62
CA VAL A 173 43.66 -0.31 -18.39
C VAL A 173 44.83 -0.13 -17.42
N VAL A 174 45.62 -1.19 -17.27
CA VAL A 174 46.77 -1.23 -16.34
C VAL A 174 48.08 -1.35 -17.13
N PRO A 175 49.15 -0.65 -16.72
CA PRO A 175 50.46 -0.80 -17.35
C PRO A 175 51.13 -2.10 -16.89
N CYS A 176 51.71 -2.85 -17.82
CA CYS A 176 52.52 -4.03 -17.51
C CYS A 176 53.87 -3.61 -16.91
N GLY A 177 54.17 -4.07 -15.69
CA GLY A 177 55.45 -3.79 -15.02
C GLY A 177 56.68 -4.36 -15.73
N TYR A 178 56.52 -5.30 -16.66
CA TYR A 178 57.62 -5.93 -17.39
C TYR A 178 57.94 -5.23 -18.72
N CYS A 179 56.94 -4.98 -19.57
CA CYS A 179 57.13 -4.41 -20.91
C CYS A 179 56.59 -2.99 -21.07
N GLY A 180 55.94 -2.42 -20.05
CA GLY A 180 55.32 -1.09 -20.09
C GLY A 180 54.03 -1.01 -20.91
N ALA A 181 53.61 -2.08 -21.60
CA ALA A 181 52.39 -2.07 -22.41
C ALA A 181 51.14 -1.78 -21.56
N ARG A 182 50.22 -0.97 -22.09
CA ARG A 182 48.92 -0.70 -21.48
C ARG A 182 47.96 -1.83 -21.86
N VAL A 183 47.61 -2.68 -20.90
CA VAL A 183 46.76 -3.86 -21.11
C VAL A 183 45.35 -3.55 -20.61
N ALA A 184 44.36 -3.71 -21.49
CA ALA A 184 42.95 -3.69 -21.09
C ALA A 184 42.60 -5.02 -20.41
N LEU A 185 42.03 -4.95 -19.21
CA LEU A 185 41.63 -6.12 -18.44
C LEU A 185 40.41 -6.81 -19.12
N PRO A 186 40.45 -8.14 -19.29
CA PRO A 186 39.28 -8.90 -19.75
C PRO A 186 38.07 -8.72 -18.81
N ASP A 187 36.87 -8.79 -19.36
CA ASP A 187 35.61 -8.56 -18.63
C ASP A 187 35.46 -9.46 -17.39
N ALA A 188 35.88 -10.73 -17.47
CA ALA A 188 35.84 -11.64 -16.34
C ALA A 188 36.75 -11.20 -15.18
N VAL A 189 37.93 -10.69 -15.49
CA VAL A 189 38.90 -10.16 -14.50
C VAL A 189 38.35 -8.87 -13.90
N TRP A 190 37.80 -8.00 -14.75
CA TRP A 190 37.17 -6.76 -14.29
C TRP A 190 35.96 -7.04 -13.39
N ALA A 191 35.11 -8.00 -13.75
CA ALA A 191 33.98 -8.41 -12.93
C ALA A 191 34.40 -9.08 -11.61
N ALA A 192 35.56 -9.75 -11.57
CA ALA A 192 36.12 -10.28 -10.33
C ALA A 192 36.59 -9.16 -9.38
N LEU A 193 37.22 -8.11 -9.93
CA LEU A 193 37.62 -6.92 -9.18
C LEU A 193 36.41 -6.03 -8.79
N HIS A 194 35.37 -6.02 -9.62
CA HIS A 194 34.16 -5.24 -9.44
C HIS A 194 32.91 -6.12 -9.54
N PRO A 195 32.64 -6.95 -8.51
CA PRO A 195 31.47 -7.80 -8.51
C PRO A 195 30.22 -6.97 -8.78
N PRO A 196 29.38 -7.35 -9.75
CA PRO A 196 28.17 -6.61 -10.06
C PRO A 196 27.29 -6.56 -8.82
N ARG A 197 26.75 -5.37 -8.52
CA ARG A 197 25.80 -5.23 -7.41
C ARG A 197 24.54 -6.03 -7.75
N VAL A 198 24.18 -6.94 -6.87
CA VAL A 198 22.94 -7.72 -7.00
C VAL A 198 21.76 -6.81 -6.67
N LYS A 199 20.74 -6.79 -7.52
CA LYS A 199 19.46 -6.12 -7.24
C LYS A 199 18.86 -6.71 -5.96
N ARG A 200 18.66 -5.88 -4.95
CA ARG A 200 18.09 -6.26 -3.65
C ARG A 200 16.87 -5.40 -3.37
N ARG A 201 15.91 -6.00 -2.69
CA ARG A 201 14.77 -5.27 -2.13
C ARG A 201 15.23 -4.42 -0.96
N TRP A 202 14.76 -3.19 -0.92
CA TRP A 202 14.87 -2.27 0.21
C TRP A 202 13.47 -1.73 0.51
N TRP A 203 13.29 -1.06 1.64
CA TRP A 203 11.95 -0.66 2.09
C TRP A 203 11.88 0.84 2.35
N VAL A 204 10.74 1.43 2.02
CA VAL A 204 10.41 2.80 2.36
C VAL A 204 9.36 2.77 3.47
N ALA A 205 9.58 3.51 4.54
CA ALA A 205 8.56 3.79 5.54
C ALA A 205 7.75 4.99 5.05
N VAL A 206 6.43 4.85 4.96
CA VAL A 206 5.54 5.93 4.53
C VAL A 206 4.50 6.24 5.60
N TYR A 207 4.23 7.53 5.80
CA TYR A 207 3.01 7.97 6.44
C TYR A 207 1.84 7.66 5.54
N VAL A 208 0.93 6.85 6.05
CA VAL A 208 -0.40 6.71 5.50
C VAL A 208 -1.30 7.59 6.38
N THR A 209 -1.47 8.85 5.95
CA THR A 209 -2.49 9.74 6.53
C THR A 209 -3.85 9.09 6.32
N ASP A 210 -4.56 8.85 7.43
CA ASP A 210 -5.87 8.20 7.49
C ASP A 210 -6.09 7.22 6.35
N ASP A 211 -5.62 5.96 6.47
CA ASP A 211 -6.13 4.91 5.59
C ASP A 211 -7.66 5.06 5.56
N PRO A 212 -8.27 5.50 4.45
CA PRO A 212 -9.70 5.74 4.41
C PRO A 212 -10.49 4.42 4.51
N ARG A 213 -9.82 3.25 4.49
CA ARG A 213 -10.38 1.97 4.97
C ARG A 213 -10.55 1.97 6.49
N ARG A 214 -9.65 2.60 7.24
CA ARG A 214 -9.66 2.81 8.70
C ARG A 214 -10.50 4.02 9.13
N GLY A 215 -11.63 4.24 8.48
CA GLY A 215 -12.79 4.82 9.14
C GLY A 215 -13.67 3.68 9.62
N ALA A 216 -14.14 3.71 10.88
CA ALA A 216 -15.26 2.86 11.24
C ALA A 216 -16.39 3.15 10.24
N ALA A 217 -16.82 2.12 9.49
CA ALA A 217 -18.04 2.22 8.70
C ALA A 217 -19.12 2.87 9.57
N ARG A 218 -20.00 3.65 8.95
CA ARG A 218 -20.93 4.53 9.67
C ARG A 218 -21.93 3.65 10.43
N ARG A 219 -21.61 3.37 11.71
CA ARG A 219 -22.39 2.46 12.59
C ARG A 219 -23.86 2.84 12.63
N ASP A 220 -24.12 4.14 12.49
CA ASP A 220 -25.44 4.76 12.53
C ASP A 220 -26.42 4.06 11.59
N ARG A 221 -25.99 3.67 10.36
CA ARG A 221 -26.85 2.97 9.40
C ARG A 221 -27.32 1.59 9.86
N PHE A 222 -26.51 0.89 10.65
CA PHE A 222 -26.89 -0.42 11.19
C PHE A 222 -27.77 -0.30 12.43
N THR A 223 -27.70 0.84 13.13
CA THR A 223 -28.53 1.14 14.30
C THR A 223 -29.77 1.98 13.98
N GLU A 224 -29.86 2.54 12.77
CA GLU A 224 -30.99 3.37 12.32
C GLU A 224 -32.34 2.67 12.48
N PRO A 225 -32.51 1.36 12.16
CA PRO A 225 -33.77 0.67 12.41
C PRO A 225 -34.14 0.61 13.89
N ALA A 226 -33.15 0.51 14.79
CA ALA A 226 -33.40 0.56 16.22
C ALA A 226 -33.82 1.96 16.66
N LEU A 227 -33.22 3.03 16.12
CA LEU A 227 -33.63 4.42 16.39
C LEU A 227 -35.06 4.69 15.88
N TRP A 228 -35.42 4.22 14.68
CA TRP A 228 -36.79 4.32 14.19
C TRP A 228 -37.77 3.53 15.05
N ALA A 229 -37.40 2.34 15.52
CA ALA A 229 -38.22 1.58 16.47
C ALA A 229 -38.41 2.36 17.78
N VAL A 230 -37.36 3.01 18.32
CA VAL A 230 -37.48 3.91 19.49
C VAL A 230 -38.45 5.03 19.21
N LEU A 231 -38.32 5.72 18.08
CA LEU A 231 -39.19 6.84 17.75
C LEU A 231 -40.65 6.40 17.62
N ILE A 232 -40.93 5.28 16.94
CA ILE A 232 -42.28 4.72 16.79
C ILE A 232 -42.84 4.33 18.16
N VAL A 233 -42.05 3.64 18.98
CA VAL A 233 -42.48 3.27 20.34
C VAL A 233 -42.81 4.52 21.16
N VAL A 234 -41.94 5.52 21.18
CA VAL A 234 -42.14 6.76 21.97
C VAL A 234 -43.33 7.57 21.47
N LEU A 235 -43.56 7.67 20.15
CA LEU A 235 -44.66 8.46 19.59
C LEU A 235 -46.00 7.72 19.63
N VAL A 236 -45.99 6.41 19.39
CA VAL A 236 -47.21 5.61 19.18
C VAL A 236 -47.65 4.90 20.46
N MET A 237 -46.76 4.41 21.33
CA MET A 237 -47.17 3.70 22.57
C MET A 237 -47.92 4.52 23.63
N PRO A 238 -47.71 5.85 23.80
CA PRO A 238 -48.44 6.58 24.84
C PRO A 238 -49.95 6.55 24.64
N TRP A 239 -50.41 6.48 23.39
CA TRP A 239 -51.83 6.45 23.03
C TRP A 239 -52.55 5.17 23.45
N PRO A 240 -52.11 3.95 23.06
CA PRO A 240 -52.71 2.71 23.50
C PRO A 240 -52.49 2.45 25.00
N VAL A 241 -51.37 2.89 25.59
CA VAL A 241 -51.15 2.76 27.05
C VAL A 241 -52.12 3.67 27.81
N GLY A 242 -52.28 4.92 27.39
CA GLY A 242 -53.27 5.83 27.97
C GLY A 242 -54.70 5.29 27.80
N LEU A 243 -55.03 4.77 26.62
CA LEU A 243 -56.33 4.16 26.35
C LEU A 243 -56.56 2.90 27.21
N LEU A 244 -55.56 2.03 27.35
CA LEU A 244 -55.63 0.83 28.20
C LEU A 244 -55.77 1.18 29.68
N LEU A 245 -55.07 2.20 30.17
CA LEU A 245 -55.20 2.68 31.55
C LEU A 245 -56.60 3.26 31.84
N VAL A 246 -57.22 3.88 30.84
CA VAL A 246 -58.59 4.41 30.94
C VAL A 246 -59.64 3.29 30.82
N LEU A 247 -59.43 2.30 29.95
CA LEU A 247 -60.38 1.22 29.70
C LEU A 247 -60.30 0.09 30.74
N PHE A 248 -59.11 -0.18 31.27
CA PHE A 248 -58.85 -1.22 32.26
C PHE A 248 -58.40 -0.58 33.56
N ASP A 249 -59.39 -0.17 34.34
CA ASP A 249 -59.20 0.38 35.68
C ASP A 249 -58.30 -0.57 36.50
N GLN A 250 -57.07 -0.10 36.79
CA GLN A 250 -56.08 -0.65 37.72
C GLN A 250 -55.19 -1.86 37.37
N ARG A 251 -55.08 -2.35 36.13
CA ARG A 251 -54.07 -3.40 35.82
C ARG A 251 -52.71 -2.83 35.40
N VAL A 252 -52.02 -2.21 36.35
CA VAL A 252 -50.66 -1.63 36.18
C VAL A 252 -49.65 -2.66 35.67
N GLU A 253 -49.78 -3.93 36.06
CA GLU A 253 -48.87 -5.02 35.66
C GLU A 253 -48.80 -5.23 34.14
N VAL A 254 -49.93 -5.11 33.43
CA VAL A 254 -49.99 -5.32 31.97
C VAL A 254 -49.28 -4.19 31.23
N SER A 255 -49.44 -2.95 31.72
CA SER A 255 -48.76 -1.77 31.18
C SER A 255 -47.25 -1.85 31.38
N VAL A 256 -46.80 -2.27 32.56
CA VAL A 256 -45.38 -2.47 32.88
C VAL A 256 -44.78 -3.58 32.00
N GLY A 257 -45.45 -4.72 31.85
CA GLY A 257 -44.99 -5.82 31.00
C GLY A 257 -44.82 -5.41 29.53
N SER A 258 -45.75 -4.60 29.01
CA SER A 258 -45.72 -4.11 27.62
C SER A 258 -44.54 -3.16 27.36
N LEU A 259 -44.21 -2.29 28.32
CA LEU A 259 -43.03 -1.42 28.25
C LEU A 259 -41.73 -2.23 28.24
N PHE A 260 -41.59 -3.23 29.13
CA PHE A 260 -40.42 -4.10 29.16
C PHE A 260 -40.24 -4.89 27.85
N ALA A 261 -41.33 -5.43 27.30
CA ALA A 261 -41.30 -6.13 26.03
C ALA A 261 -40.84 -5.21 24.88
N ALA A 262 -41.37 -3.98 24.82
CA ALA A 262 -40.93 -2.99 23.83
C ALA A 262 -39.45 -2.64 23.99
N SER A 263 -38.99 -2.34 25.20
CA SER A 263 -37.57 -2.07 25.48
C SER A 263 -36.66 -3.24 25.11
N ALA A 264 -37.06 -4.48 25.41
CA ALA A 264 -36.30 -5.67 25.05
C ALA A 264 -36.16 -5.84 23.53
N ILE A 265 -37.23 -5.59 22.77
CA ILE A 265 -37.19 -5.60 21.30
C ILE A 265 -36.21 -4.55 20.78
N MET A 266 -36.20 -3.35 21.35
CA MET A 266 -35.27 -2.29 20.92
C MET A 266 -33.80 -2.64 21.19
N VAL A 267 -33.50 -3.17 22.38
CA VAL A 267 -32.15 -3.64 22.72
C VAL A 267 -31.73 -4.77 21.79
N ALA A 268 -32.62 -5.73 21.50
CA ALA A 268 -32.35 -6.81 20.58
C ALA A 268 -32.06 -6.31 19.15
N LEU A 269 -32.83 -5.35 18.64
CA LEU A 269 -32.58 -4.72 17.33
C LEU A 269 -31.25 -3.98 17.29
N TRP A 270 -30.91 -3.23 18.35
CA TRP A 270 -29.64 -2.52 18.44
C TRP A 270 -28.44 -3.47 18.52
N LEU A 271 -28.52 -4.53 19.34
CA LEU A 271 -27.50 -5.57 19.44
C LEU A 271 -27.33 -6.31 18.11
N ARG A 272 -28.44 -6.64 17.44
CA ARG A 272 -28.43 -7.24 16.10
C ARG A 272 -27.77 -6.31 15.08
N GLY A 273 -28.05 -5.01 15.12
CA GLY A 273 -27.40 -4.00 14.27
C GLY A 273 -25.88 -3.97 14.49
N ARG A 274 -25.43 -3.95 15.75
CA ARG A 274 -24.00 -4.01 16.10
C ARG A 274 -23.33 -5.33 15.69
N TRP A 275 -24.03 -6.45 15.83
CA TRP A 275 -23.53 -7.75 15.40
C TRP A 275 -23.39 -7.80 13.87
N LEU A 276 -24.42 -7.36 13.13
CA LEU A 276 -24.37 -7.27 11.67
C LEU A 276 -23.24 -6.34 11.20
N TYR A 277 -23.06 -5.18 11.84
CA TYR A 277 -21.95 -4.28 11.56
C TYR A 277 -20.59 -5.00 11.69
N ARG A 278 -20.36 -5.67 12.81
CA ARG A 278 -19.09 -6.41 13.07
C ARG A 278 -18.89 -7.60 12.14
N TRP A 279 -19.97 -8.15 11.60
CA TRP A 279 -19.93 -9.31 10.72
C TRP A 279 -19.74 -8.91 9.26
N VAL A 280 -20.42 -7.87 8.78
CA VAL A 280 -20.36 -7.39 7.39
C VAL A 280 -19.17 -6.47 7.14
N CYS A 281 -18.94 -5.48 8.00
CA CYS A 281 -17.91 -4.45 7.78
C CYS A 281 -16.50 -4.90 8.22
N ARG A 282 -16.16 -6.17 7.96
CA ARG A 282 -14.79 -6.65 8.17
C ARG A 282 -13.91 -6.26 6.99
N PRO A 283 -12.62 -5.94 7.22
CA PRO A 283 -11.68 -5.58 6.15
C PRO A 283 -11.58 -6.65 5.06
N GLU A 284 -11.69 -7.93 5.42
CA GLU A 284 -11.64 -9.07 4.48
C GLU A 284 -12.79 -9.10 3.46
N TYR A 285 -13.88 -8.35 3.69
CA TYR A 285 -15.04 -8.28 2.80
C TYR A 285 -15.19 -6.94 2.10
N GLU A 286 -14.26 -6.00 2.30
CA GLU A 286 -14.31 -4.67 1.67
C GLU A 286 -13.97 -4.77 0.18
N VAL A 287 -14.76 -4.09 -0.65
CA VAL A 287 -14.70 -4.10 -2.11
C VAL A 287 -14.96 -2.70 -2.68
N VAL A 288 -14.61 -2.46 -3.94
CA VAL A 288 -14.87 -1.19 -4.62
C VAL A 288 -16.29 -1.21 -5.20
N GLY A 289 -17.08 -0.17 -4.96
CA GLY A 289 -18.28 0.13 -5.72
C GLY A 289 -18.03 1.20 -6.78
N ARG A 290 -18.80 1.18 -7.87
CA ARG A 290 -18.81 2.22 -8.91
C ARG A 290 -20.19 2.86 -8.97
N LEU A 291 -20.24 4.18 -8.96
CA LEU A 291 -21.46 4.95 -9.16
C LEU A 291 -21.94 4.80 -10.59
N VAL A 292 -23.23 4.52 -10.73
CA VAL A 292 -23.92 4.45 -12.01
C VAL A 292 -24.99 5.53 -12.01
N GLY A 293 -25.25 6.08 -13.20
CA GLY A 293 -26.09 7.26 -13.36
C GLY A 293 -27.49 7.14 -12.75
N PRO A 294 -28.27 8.23 -12.81
CA PRO A 294 -29.62 8.24 -12.26
C PRO A 294 -30.50 7.18 -12.92
N TRP A 295 -31.26 6.44 -12.12
CA TRP A 295 -32.34 5.55 -12.56
C TRP A 295 -33.69 6.15 -12.13
N ARG A 296 -34.81 5.59 -12.63
CA ARG A 296 -36.17 6.19 -12.53
C ARG A 296 -36.62 6.64 -11.12
N LEU A 297 -35.94 6.22 -10.05
CA LEU A 297 -36.27 6.51 -8.64
C LEU A 297 -35.09 7.03 -7.79
N GLY A 298 -33.95 7.40 -8.39
CA GLY A 298 -32.78 7.91 -7.67
C GLY A 298 -31.43 7.47 -8.28
N TYR A 299 -30.32 7.83 -7.63
CA TYR A 299 -28.98 7.40 -8.05
C TYR A 299 -28.70 5.94 -7.65
N THR A 300 -27.94 5.22 -8.46
CA THR A 300 -27.57 3.83 -8.21
C THR A 300 -26.07 3.68 -8.06
N ALA A 301 -25.64 2.66 -7.32
CA ALA A 301 -24.26 2.20 -7.37
C ALA A 301 -24.25 0.77 -7.87
N GLU A 302 -23.47 0.51 -8.91
CA GLU A 302 -23.12 -0.86 -9.26
C GLU A 302 -21.87 -1.24 -8.49
N VAL A 303 -21.94 -2.30 -7.68
CA VAL A 303 -20.75 -2.79 -7.01
C VAL A 303 -20.03 -3.70 -7.98
N LEU A 304 -19.01 -3.13 -8.63
CA LEU A 304 -18.12 -3.84 -9.54
C LEU A 304 -17.02 -4.48 -8.70
N LEU A 305 -17.06 -5.79 -8.59
CA LEU A 305 -15.92 -6.53 -8.07
C LEU A 305 -14.93 -6.73 -9.20
N THR A 306 -14.02 -5.77 -9.34
CA THR A 306 -12.81 -5.94 -10.13
C THR A 306 -11.94 -6.96 -9.41
N ARG A 307 -12.02 -8.24 -9.81
CA ARG A 307 -10.86 -9.11 -9.57
C ARG A 307 -9.68 -8.45 -10.30
N PRO A 308 -8.45 -8.47 -9.75
CA PRO A 308 -7.28 -7.81 -10.35
C PRO A 308 -7.05 -8.12 -11.83
N HIS A 309 -7.64 -9.19 -12.36
CA HIS A 309 -7.45 -9.68 -13.74
C HIS A 309 -8.75 -9.86 -14.55
N GLN A 310 -9.92 -9.44 -14.05
CA GLN A 310 -11.16 -9.45 -14.83
C GLN A 310 -11.87 -8.10 -14.67
N ARG A 311 -11.76 -7.27 -15.71
CA ARG A 311 -12.60 -6.08 -15.83
C ARG A 311 -14.01 -6.52 -16.26
N ASP A 312 -15.01 -5.91 -15.63
CA ASP A 312 -16.42 -5.87 -16.06
C ASP A 312 -17.37 -7.03 -15.69
N VAL A 313 -17.14 -7.76 -14.59
CA VAL A 313 -18.20 -8.61 -14.00
C VAL A 313 -18.91 -7.88 -12.86
N VAL A 314 -20.15 -7.45 -13.11
CA VAL A 314 -21.05 -6.90 -12.08
C VAL A 314 -21.48 -8.05 -11.17
N LEU A 315 -21.00 -8.09 -9.91
CA LEU A 315 -21.42 -9.13 -8.96
C LEU A 315 -22.70 -8.78 -8.22
N ALA A 316 -22.91 -7.49 -7.91
CA ALA A 316 -24.13 -7.03 -7.25
C ALA A 316 -24.45 -5.58 -7.62
N ARG A 317 -25.74 -5.25 -7.65
CA ARG A 317 -26.23 -3.87 -7.82
C ARG A 317 -26.89 -3.41 -6.53
N SER A 318 -26.56 -2.20 -6.09
CA SER A 318 -27.15 -1.61 -4.89
C SER A 318 -27.69 -0.22 -5.15
N VAL A 319 -28.91 0.05 -4.70
CA VAL A 319 -29.50 1.38 -4.84
C VAL A 319 -29.03 2.24 -3.67
N LEU A 320 -28.33 3.34 -3.98
CA LEU A 320 -27.97 4.35 -3.00
C LEU A 320 -29.16 5.27 -2.76
N ARG A 321 -30.04 4.86 -1.86
CA ARG A 321 -31.15 5.71 -1.43
C ARG A 321 -30.59 6.96 -0.73
N HIS A 322 -31.18 8.11 -1.01
CA HIS A 322 -30.90 9.40 -0.35
C HIS A 322 -29.54 10.07 -0.64
N ILE A 323 -28.91 9.80 -1.79
CA ILE A 323 -27.79 10.64 -2.25
C ILE A 323 -28.32 11.81 -3.08
N SER A 324 -27.87 13.03 -2.77
CA SER A 324 -28.21 14.24 -3.55
C SER A 324 -27.39 14.30 -4.85
N ALA A 325 -27.84 15.11 -5.81
CA ALA A 325 -27.12 15.36 -7.06
C ALA A 325 -25.72 15.93 -6.82
N GLU A 326 -25.61 16.89 -5.89
CA GLU A 326 -24.35 17.50 -5.46
C GLU A 326 -23.41 16.46 -4.87
N ARG A 327 -23.90 15.62 -3.94
CA ARG A 327 -23.09 14.57 -3.34
C ARG A 327 -22.66 13.52 -4.38
N PHE A 328 -23.51 13.20 -5.36
CA PHE A 328 -23.13 12.32 -6.46
C PHE A 328 -22.00 12.92 -7.31
N ALA A 329 -22.05 14.23 -7.59
CA ALA A 329 -20.98 14.93 -8.31
C ALA A 329 -19.68 14.97 -7.50
N GLU A 330 -19.74 15.25 -6.19
CA GLU A 330 -18.58 15.21 -5.27
C GLU A 330 -17.90 13.84 -5.26
N LEU A 331 -18.68 12.75 -5.38
CA LEU A 331 -18.15 11.39 -5.43
C LEU A 331 -17.58 11.01 -6.81
N GLY A 332 -17.51 11.95 -7.76
CA GLY A 332 -16.98 11.74 -9.10
C GLY A 332 -18.01 11.35 -10.15
N GLY A 333 -19.31 11.51 -9.87
CA GLY A 333 -20.37 11.29 -10.83
C GLY A 333 -20.49 9.84 -11.33
N ALA A 334 -20.91 9.66 -12.59
CA ALA A 334 -20.96 8.34 -13.22
C ALA A 334 -19.54 7.80 -13.40
N GLY A 335 -19.22 6.71 -12.71
CA GLY A 335 -17.87 6.17 -12.62
C GLY A 335 -17.07 6.58 -11.39
N GLY A 336 -17.63 7.47 -10.55
CA GLY A 336 -17.13 7.71 -9.21
C GLY A 336 -17.03 6.42 -8.41
N LYS A 337 -15.96 6.24 -7.64
CA LYS A 337 -15.72 5.01 -6.87
C LYS A 337 -16.13 5.21 -5.43
N ILE A 338 -16.73 4.21 -4.81
CA ILE A 338 -17.29 4.29 -3.45
C ILE A 338 -17.03 3.02 -2.64
N ARG A 339 -17.02 3.11 -1.30
CA ARG A 339 -16.74 1.95 -0.43
C ARG A 339 -17.92 0.98 -0.42
N ALA A 340 -17.63 -0.32 -0.51
CA ALA A 340 -18.63 -1.37 -0.39
C ALA A 340 -18.09 -2.58 0.38
N TRP A 341 -18.99 -3.43 0.88
CA TRP A 341 -18.66 -4.69 1.56
C TRP A 341 -19.56 -5.80 1.07
N MET A 342 -18.99 -6.98 0.80
CA MET A 342 -19.78 -8.19 0.55
C MET A 342 -20.35 -8.74 1.85
N VAL A 343 -21.59 -9.24 1.81
CA VAL A 343 -22.17 -9.95 2.96
C VAL A 343 -21.67 -11.40 2.97
N PRO A 344 -21.05 -11.90 4.06
CA PRO A 344 -20.48 -13.24 4.07
C PRO A 344 -21.53 -14.32 3.81
N GLY A 345 -21.21 -15.26 2.90
CA GLY A 345 -22.13 -16.33 2.49
C GLY A 345 -23.31 -15.87 1.60
N ARG A 346 -23.37 -14.60 1.20
CA ARG A 346 -24.40 -14.05 0.29
C ARG A 346 -23.77 -13.11 -0.73
N ALA A 347 -23.18 -13.68 -1.78
CA ALA A 347 -22.45 -12.94 -2.82
C ALA A 347 -23.32 -11.94 -3.59
N ASP A 348 -24.65 -12.12 -3.60
CA ASP A 348 -25.64 -11.24 -4.20
C ASP A 348 -25.94 -9.98 -3.35
N ARG A 349 -25.46 -9.93 -2.12
CA ARG A 349 -25.74 -8.83 -1.18
C ARG A 349 -24.48 -8.05 -0.85
N VAL A 350 -24.60 -6.74 -1.01
CA VAL A 350 -23.53 -5.77 -0.73
C VAL A 350 -24.05 -4.65 0.15
N HIS A 351 -23.23 -4.23 1.11
CA HIS A 351 -23.42 -2.97 1.83
C HIS A 351 -22.58 -1.90 1.13
N VAL A 352 -23.15 -0.73 0.86
CA VAL A 352 -22.46 0.34 0.12
C VAL A 352 -22.57 1.65 0.88
N GLU A 353 -21.43 2.31 1.09
CA GLU A 353 -21.36 3.64 1.67
C GLU A 353 -21.05 4.67 0.59
N ALA A 354 -21.77 5.80 0.62
CA ALA A 354 -21.58 6.92 -0.29
C ALA A 354 -20.38 7.79 0.15
N VAL A 355 -19.25 7.13 0.31
CA VAL A 355 -17.94 7.69 0.67
C VAL A 355 -16.98 7.27 -0.44
N PRO A 356 -16.12 8.17 -0.94
CA PRO A 356 -15.17 7.83 -2.00
C PRO A 356 -14.38 6.56 -1.64
N SER A 357 -14.31 5.63 -2.58
CA SER A 357 -13.37 4.50 -2.47
C SER A 357 -12.01 4.95 -2.97
N ILE A 358 -11.02 4.51 -2.23
CA ILE A 358 -9.59 4.75 -2.43
C ILE A 358 -8.85 3.45 -2.76
N LEU A 359 -9.60 2.35 -2.93
CA LEU A 359 -9.12 1.02 -3.31
C LEU A 359 -8.59 0.94 -4.75
N GLU A 360 -8.61 2.04 -5.54
CA GLU A 360 -8.07 2.12 -6.91
C GLU A 360 -7.33 3.42 -7.21
#